data_AF-A0A839W046-F1
#
_entry.id   AF-A0A839W046-F1
#
_cell.length_a   1.000
_cell.length_b   1.000
_cell.length_c   1.000
_cell.angle_alpha   90.00
_cell.angle_beta   90.00
_cell.angle_gamma   90.00
#
_symmetry.space_group_name_H-M   'P 1'
#
loop_
_entity.id
_entity.type
_entity.pdbx_description
1 polymer ?
#
loop_
_entity_poly.entity_id
_entity_poly.type
_entity_poly.pdbx_seq_one_letter_code
_entity_poly.pdbx_strand_id
1 'polypeptide(L)'
;MDGLEPISLDDNQTLQAIGILADVLDGVDGPGGLDTVLVSKALRQVIATKSQPAFEFATRAFNTLDADVRRQVAENADQAAHDSVELRARVGGFLATSAKAPGAGGPATPAQATSFLNALNLRNRRRSPQSE
;
A
#
# COMPACT_ATOMS: atom_id res chain seq x y z
N MET A 1 -16.23 24.96 -20.59
CA MET A 1 -16.41 23.50 -20.69
C MET A 1 -15.12 22.91 -20.18
N ASP A 2 -15.03 22.74 -18.85
CA ASP A 2 -13.86 22.10 -18.23
C ASP A 2 -13.82 20.65 -18.70
N GLY A 3 -12.79 20.35 -19.50
CA GLY A 3 -12.47 19.00 -19.92
C GLY A 3 -12.07 18.21 -18.70
N LEU A 4 -12.98 17.39 -18.18
CA LEU A 4 -12.60 16.21 -17.41
C LEU A 4 -11.84 15.32 -18.40
N GLU A 5 -10.53 15.49 -18.46
CA GLU A 5 -9.67 14.57 -19.19
C GLU A 5 -10.03 13.15 -18.74
N PRO A 6 -10.19 12.20 -19.69
CA PRO A 6 -10.50 10.83 -19.32
C PRO A 6 -9.44 10.37 -18.34
N ILE A 7 -9.86 10.02 -17.12
CA ILE A 7 -8.98 9.57 -16.06
C ILE A 7 -8.15 8.42 -16.62
N SER A 8 -6.88 8.69 -16.88
CA SER A 8 -5.96 7.73 -17.47
C SER A 8 -5.38 6.86 -16.35
N LEU A 9 -5.71 5.58 -16.37
CA LEU A 9 -5.19 4.58 -15.40
C LEU A 9 -3.72 4.21 -15.67
N ASP A 10 -3.09 4.80 -16.69
CA ASP A 10 -1.65 4.72 -16.92
C ASP A 10 -0.86 5.80 -16.17
N ASP A 11 -1.53 6.84 -15.69
CA ASP A 11 -0.90 7.89 -14.89
C ASP A 11 -0.61 7.40 -13.46
N ASN A 12 0.65 7.54 -13.04
CA ASN A 12 1.10 7.09 -11.72
C ASN A 12 0.48 7.92 -10.58
N GLN A 13 0.19 9.21 -10.80
CA GLN A 13 -0.51 10.04 -9.84
C GLN A 13 -1.97 9.59 -9.68
N THR A 14 -2.64 9.26 -10.79
CA THR A 14 -3.99 8.69 -10.74
C THR A 14 -4.04 7.40 -9.92
N LEU A 15 -3.13 6.46 -10.19
CA LEU A 15 -3.06 5.21 -9.43
C LEU A 15 -2.72 5.43 -7.95
N GLN A 16 -1.87 6.41 -7.64
CA GLN A 16 -1.54 6.79 -6.27
C GLN A 16 -2.77 7.37 -5.55
N ALA A 17 -3.53 8.26 -6.18
CA ALA A 17 -4.75 8.82 -5.63
C ALA A 17 -5.81 7.74 -5.37
N ILE A 18 -5.97 6.77 -6.31
CA ILE A 18 -6.84 5.60 -6.14
C ILE A 18 -6.39 4.76 -4.94
N GLY A 19 -5.07 4.59 -4.75
CA GLY A 19 -4.51 3.86 -3.60
C GLY A 19 -4.84 4.52 -2.27
N ILE A 20 -4.63 5.84 -2.16
CA ILE A 20 -4.96 6.63 -0.96
C ILE A 20 -6.45 6.50 -0.63
N LEU A 21 -7.31 6.64 -1.65
CA LEU A 21 -8.76 6.51 -1.47
C LEU A 21 -9.14 5.10 -0.97
N ALA A 22 -8.51 4.06 -1.51
CA ALA A 22 -8.74 2.69 -1.07
C ALA A 22 -8.32 2.46 0.39
N ASP A 23 -7.17 3.00 0.80
CA ASP A 23 -6.69 2.88 2.18
C ASP A 23 -7.63 3.62 3.16
N VAL A 24 -8.13 4.79 2.80
CA VAL A 24 -9.10 5.54 3.62
C VAL A 24 -10.42 4.80 3.73
N LEU A 25 -10.94 4.26 2.62
CA LEU A 25 -12.19 3.48 2.62
C LEU A 25 -12.09 2.20 3.46
N ASP A 26 -10.91 1.59 3.51
CA ASP A 26 -10.63 0.40 4.33
C ASP A 26 -10.58 0.72 5.83
N GLY A 27 -10.24 1.97 6.19
CA GLY A 27 -10.17 2.45 7.57
C GLY A 27 -11.46 3.04 8.14
N VAL A 28 -12.56 3.06 7.38
CA VAL A 28 -13.86 3.53 7.88
C VAL A 28 -14.52 2.45 8.74
N ASP A 29 -14.40 2.59 10.06
CA ASP A 29 -15.14 1.79 11.04
C ASP A 29 -16.46 2.49 11.40
N GLY A 30 -17.61 1.94 10.99
CA GLY A 30 -18.92 2.52 11.28
C GLY A 30 -20.09 1.94 10.46
N PRO A 31 -21.31 2.51 10.60
CA PRO A 31 -22.43 2.17 9.73
C PRO A 31 -22.06 2.50 8.27
N GLY A 32 -22.17 1.50 7.37
CA GLY A 32 -21.68 1.61 5.99
C GLY A 32 -20.27 1.04 5.75
N GLY A 33 -19.57 0.57 6.78
CA GLY A 33 -18.21 0.04 6.66
C GLY A 33 -18.07 -1.20 5.77
N LEU A 34 -19.12 -2.01 5.62
CA LEU A 34 -19.07 -3.18 4.73
C LEU A 34 -19.04 -2.76 3.25
N ASP A 35 -19.81 -1.74 2.89
CA ASP A 35 -19.83 -1.19 1.54
C ASP A 35 -18.52 -0.45 1.24
N THR A 36 -17.96 0.30 2.20
CA THR A 36 -16.65 0.96 2.00
C THR A 36 -15.52 -0.06 1.80
N VAL A 37 -15.52 -1.19 2.51
CA VAL A 37 -14.55 -2.29 2.31
C VAL A 37 -14.71 -2.97 0.95
N LEU A 38 -15.93 -3.05 0.41
CA LEU A 38 -16.14 -3.55 -0.95
C LEU A 38 -15.60 -2.58 -1.99
N VAL A 39 -15.84 -1.28 -1.82
CA VAL A 39 -15.27 -0.25 -2.70
C VAL A 39 -13.75 -0.23 -2.60
N SER A 40 -13.17 -0.35 -1.41
CA SER A 40 -11.71 -0.39 -1.22
C SER A 40 -11.07 -1.55 -1.99
N LYS A 41 -11.66 -2.75 -1.91
CA LYS A 41 -11.21 -3.92 -2.68
C LYS A 41 -11.36 -3.74 -4.18
N ALA A 42 -12.45 -3.13 -4.64
CA ALA A 42 -12.64 -2.82 -6.05
C ALA A 42 -11.56 -1.84 -6.57
N LEU A 43 -11.25 -0.79 -5.80
CA LEU A 43 -10.18 0.16 -6.14
C LEU A 43 -8.79 -0.52 -6.15
N ARG A 44 -8.48 -1.39 -5.19
CA ARG A 44 -7.23 -2.17 -5.23
C ARG A 44 -7.16 -3.07 -6.47
N GLN A 45 -8.28 -3.65 -6.90
CA GLN A 45 -8.35 -4.43 -8.13
C GLN A 45 -8.12 -3.56 -9.37
N VAL A 46 -8.61 -2.33 -9.39
CA VAL A 46 -8.32 -1.36 -10.47
C VAL A 46 -6.83 -1.09 -10.57
N ILE A 47 -6.14 -0.89 -9.44
CA ILE A 47 -4.69 -0.67 -9.45
C ILE A 47 -3.96 -1.91 -9.99
N ALA A 48 -4.37 -3.11 -9.59
CA ALA A 48 -3.75 -4.36 -10.02
C ALA A 48 -3.97 -4.66 -11.51
N THR A 49 -5.13 -4.32 -12.07
CA THR A 49 -5.54 -4.69 -13.42
C THR A 49 -5.50 -3.55 -14.44
N LYS A 50 -5.43 -2.30 -13.97
CA LYS A 50 -5.58 -1.06 -14.76
C LYS A 50 -6.84 -1.07 -15.62
N SER A 51 -7.91 -1.68 -15.11
CA SER A 51 -9.13 -1.92 -15.86
C SER A 51 -10.12 -0.77 -15.72
N GLN A 52 -10.38 -0.05 -16.82
CA GLN A 52 -11.41 1.00 -16.88
C GLN A 52 -12.80 0.55 -16.40
N PRO A 53 -13.34 -0.63 -16.81
CA PRO A 53 -14.66 -1.06 -16.32
C PRO A 53 -14.67 -1.34 -14.81
N ALA A 54 -13.56 -1.79 -14.23
CA ALA A 54 -13.45 -1.94 -12.77
C ALA A 54 -13.47 -0.57 -12.07
N PHE A 55 -12.89 0.45 -12.68
CA PHE A 55 -12.89 1.82 -12.16
C PHE A 55 -14.28 2.45 -12.21
N GLU A 56 -15.00 2.27 -13.31
CA GLU A 56 -16.40 2.72 -13.41
C GLU A 56 -17.28 2.04 -12.37
N PHE A 57 -17.07 0.73 -12.14
CA PHE A 57 -17.79 -0.02 -11.12
C PHE A 57 -17.50 0.53 -9.72
N ALA A 58 -16.23 0.73 -9.37
CA ALA A 58 -15.85 1.31 -8.09
C ALA A 58 -16.42 2.72 -7.90
N THR A 59 -16.43 3.53 -8.95
CA THR A 59 -17.00 4.89 -8.93
C THR A 59 -18.51 4.86 -8.70
N ARG A 60 -19.24 3.93 -9.35
CA ARG A 60 -20.68 3.76 -9.12
C ARG A 60 -20.97 3.29 -7.71
N ALA A 61 -20.21 2.30 -7.21
CA ALA A 61 -20.35 1.79 -5.85
C ALA A 61 -20.02 2.85 -4.79
N PHE A 62 -19.02 3.70 -5.05
CA PHE A 62 -18.73 4.85 -4.18
C PHE A 62 -19.92 5.82 -4.14
N ASN A 63 -20.57 6.08 -5.28
CA ASN A 63 -21.73 6.97 -5.34
C ASN A 63 -23.00 6.42 -4.67
N THR A 64 -23.09 5.12 -4.42
CA THR A 64 -24.18 4.51 -3.65
C THR A 64 -23.99 4.60 -2.15
N LEU A 65 -22.79 4.99 -1.68
CA LEU A 65 -22.53 5.21 -0.26
C LEU A 65 -23.28 6.43 0.27
N ASP A 66 -23.62 6.39 1.56
CA ASP A 66 -24.26 7.50 2.26
C ASP A 66 -23.47 8.81 2.09
N ALA A 67 -24.20 9.92 2.04
CA ALA A 67 -23.60 11.24 1.84
C ALA A 67 -22.62 11.59 2.97
N ASP A 68 -22.93 11.20 4.21
CA ASP A 68 -22.08 11.44 5.37
C ASP A 68 -20.78 10.62 5.29
N VAL A 69 -20.85 9.36 4.86
CA VAL A 69 -19.68 8.49 4.65
C VAL A 69 -18.80 9.04 3.53
N ARG A 70 -19.39 9.48 2.40
CA ARG A 70 -18.63 10.09 1.31
C ARG A 70 -17.91 11.36 1.73
N ARG A 71 -18.56 12.18 2.57
CA ARG A 71 -17.97 13.41 3.10
C ARG A 71 -16.81 13.12 4.04
N GLN A 72 -16.98 12.16 4.95
CA GLN A 72 -15.92 11.71 5.84
C GLN A 72 -14.73 11.12 5.05
N VAL A 73 -15.00 10.30 4.03
CA VAL A 73 -13.96 9.74 3.17
C VAL A 73 -13.24 10.84 2.40
N ALA A 74 -13.94 11.85 1.89
CA ALA A 74 -13.32 12.98 1.20
C ALA A 74 -12.38 13.78 2.13
N GLU A 75 -12.83 14.09 3.35
CA GLU A 75 -12.01 14.81 4.35
C GLU A 75 -10.77 13.99 4.74
N ASN A 76 -10.93 12.68 4.98
CA ASN A 76 -9.82 11.80 5.32
C ASN A 76 -8.86 11.57 4.15
N ALA A 77 -9.36 11.47 2.91
CA ALA A 77 -8.55 11.30 1.71
C ALA A 77 -7.75 12.56 1.39
N ASP A 78 -8.32 13.75 1.60
CA ASP A 78 -7.62 15.01 1.42
C ASP A 78 -6.48 15.17 2.44
N GLN A 79 -6.72 14.79 3.70
CA GLN A 79 -5.67 14.75 4.72
C GLN A 79 -4.58 13.74 4.36
N ALA A 80 -4.95 12.52 3.98
CA ALA A 80 -3.99 11.48 3.60
C ALA A 80 -3.18 11.85 2.34
N ALA A 81 -3.79 12.58 1.39
CA ALA A 81 -3.10 13.11 0.21
C ALA A 81 -2.07 14.17 0.60
N HIS A 82 -2.42 15.11 1.49
CA HIS A 82 -1.46 16.09 2.02
C HIS A 82 -0.30 15.41 2.74
N ASP A 83 -0.60 14.44 3.61
CA ASP A 83 0.42 13.71 4.37
C ASP A 83 1.36 12.92 3.45
N SER A 84 0.85 12.34 2.36
CA SER A 84 1.66 11.57 1.42
C SER A 84 2.48 12.44 0.44
N VAL A 85 2.01 13.65 0.10
CA VAL A 85 2.83 14.67 -0.57
C VAL A 85 3.95 15.17 0.35
N GLU A 86 3.62 15.42 1.63
CA GLU A 86 4.60 15.83 2.63
C GLU A 86 5.63 14.72 2.91
N LEU A 87 5.20 13.46 2.98
CA LEU A 87 6.10 12.31 3.10
C LEU A 87 7.02 12.21 1.88
N ARG A 88 6.51 12.44 0.66
CA ARG A 88 7.33 12.47 -0.56
C ARG A 88 8.33 13.62 -0.55
N ALA A 89 7.96 14.79 -0.05
CA ALA A 89 8.87 15.92 0.11
C ALA A 89 9.98 15.60 1.13
N ARG A 90 9.64 14.92 2.23
CA ARG A 90 10.59 14.49 3.27
C ARG A 90 11.50 13.34 2.79
N VAL A 91 10.97 12.36 2.07
CA VAL A 91 11.73 11.21 1.53
C VAL A 91 12.56 11.60 0.29
N GLY A 92 12.12 12.59 -0.49
CA GLY A 92 12.90 13.21 -1.57
C GLY A 92 14.18 13.91 -1.08
N GLY A 93 14.22 14.34 0.19
CA GLY A 93 15.43 14.80 0.85
C GLY A 93 16.33 13.67 1.38
N PHE A 94 15.78 12.46 1.59
CA PHE A 94 16.54 11.31 2.10
C PHE A 94 17.27 10.54 0.98
N LEU A 95 16.71 10.50 -0.23
CA LEU A 95 17.35 9.95 -1.43
C LEU A 95 18.36 10.90 -2.08
N ALA A 96 18.48 12.14 -1.59
CA ALA A 96 19.50 13.11 -2.00
C ALA A 96 20.81 12.98 -1.21
N THR A 97 21.04 11.86 -0.53
CA THR A 97 22.40 11.49 -0.13
C THR A 97 23.06 10.81 -1.32
N SER A 98 24.02 11.51 -1.92
CA SER A 98 24.82 11.04 -3.04
C SER A 98 25.29 9.61 -2.79
N ALA A 99 25.06 8.72 -3.76
CA ALA A 99 25.71 7.42 -3.81
C ALA A 99 27.22 7.62 -3.79
N LYS A 100 27.83 7.56 -2.60
CA LYS A 100 29.29 7.57 -2.45
C LYS A 100 29.79 6.22 -2.92
N ALA A 101 30.55 6.26 -3.99
CA ALA A 101 31.22 5.13 -4.64
C ALA A 101 31.85 4.15 -3.62
N PRO A 102 31.83 2.84 -3.89
CA PRO A 102 32.45 1.85 -3.04
C PRO A 102 33.98 1.95 -3.16
N GLY A 103 34.61 2.61 -2.18
CA GLY A 103 36.05 2.77 -2.10
C GLY A 103 36.56 2.45 -0.70
N ALA A 104 36.99 1.20 -0.53
CA ALA A 104 38.02 0.69 0.38
C ALA A 104 37.99 1.11 1.87
N GLY A 105 37.65 0.15 2.74
CA GLY A 105 38.13 0.13 4.13
C GLY A 105 37.32 -0.71 5.12
N GLY A 106 37.67 -2.00 5.28
CA GLY A 106 37.40 -2.78 6.50
C GLY A 106 36.40 -3.96 6.37
N PRO A 107 36.74 -5.18 6.82
CA PRO A 107 35.85 -6.35 6.74
C PRO A 107 34.93 -6.44 7.96
N ALA A 108 33.62 -6.43 7.75
CA ALA A 108 32.64 -6.83 8.76
C ALA A 108 31.48 -7.61 8.12
N THR A 109 31.74 -8.90 7.89
CA THR A 109 30.85 -10.06 8.00
C THR A 109 29.33 -9.90 7.78
N PRO A 110 28.73 -10.64 6.81
CA PRO A 110 27.30 -10.92 6.77
C PRO A 110 27.00 -12.18 7.61
N ALA A 111 26.63 -12.01 8.88
CA ALA A 111 26.33 -13.14 9.76
C ALA A 111 25.16 -12.85 10.70
N GLN A 112 23.97 -12.55 10.16
CA GLN A 112 22.73 -12.50 10.96
C GLN A 112 21.53 -13.23 10.35
N ALA A 113 21.73 -14.07 9.32
CA ALA A 113 20.68 -14.96 8.80
C ALA A 113 20.84 -16.44 9.21
N THR A 114 21.96 -16.82 9.86
CA THR A 114 22.33 -18.24 10.04
C THR A 114 21.99 -18.81 11.42
N SER A 115 21.64 -17.99 12.42
CA SER A 115 21.35 -18.49 13.78
C SER A 115 19.99 -19.19 13.91
N PHE A 116 18.96 -18.70 13.22
CA PHE A 116 17.61 -19.28 13.33
C PHE A 116 17.51 -20.62 12.58
N LEU A 117 18.08 -20.70 11.38
CA LEU A 117 18.07 -21.93 10.57
C LEU A 117 18.92 -23.04 11.21
N ASN A 118 20.04 -22.71 11.88
CA ASN A 118 20.83 -23.70 12.63
C ASN A 118 20.08 -24.22 13.87
N ALA A 119 19.34 -23.35 14.58
CA ALA A 119 18.59 -23.74 15.77
C ALA A 119 17.46 -24.75 15.46
N LEU A 120 16.77 -24.57 14.32
CA LEU A 120 15.75 -25.50 13.83
C LEU A 120 16.34 -26.88 13.48
N ASN A 121 17.50 -26.91 12.83
CA ASN A 121 18.14 -28.16 12.41
C ASN A 121 18.62 -29.01 13.60
N LEU A 122 19.15 -28.38 14.67
CA LEU A 122 19.50 -29.07 15.91
C LEU A 122 18.28 -29.63 16.65
N ARG A 123 17.15 -28.94 16.63
CA ARG A 123 15.91 -29.39 17.29
C ARG A 123 15.35 -30.64 16.61
N ASN A 124 15.41 -30.72 15.28
CA ASN A 124 14.90 -31.86 14.53
C ASN A 124 15.72 -33.14 14.80
N ARG A 125 17.06 -33.01 14.88
CA ARG A 125 17.94 -34.16 15.18
C ARG A 125 17.81 -34.73 16.59
N ARG A 126 17.39 -33.92 17.58
CA ARG A 126 17.19 -34.38 18.97
C ARG A 126 15.85 -35.07 19.21
N ARG A 127 14.92 -35.06 18.25
CA ARG A 127 13.59 -35.68 18.35
C ARG A 127 13.50 -37.09 17.76
N SER A 128 14.62 -37.70 17.40
CA SER A 128 14.67 -39.10 16.97
C SER A 128 15.17 -40.00 18.11
N PRO A 129 14.32 -40.44 19.04
CA PRO A 129 14.63 -41.55 19.93
C PRO A 129 14.47 -42.87 19.15
N GLN A 130 15.61 -43.51 18.92
CA GLN A 130 15.87 -44.93 19.17
C GLN A 130 14.63 -45.83 19.26
N SER A 131 14.36 -46.56 18.17
CA SER A 131 13.61 -47.81 18.20
C SER A 131 14.58 -48.92 18.61
N GLU A 132 14.50 -49.38 19.85
CA GLU A 132 14.76 -50.77 20.27
C GLU A 132 14.18 -51.00 21.67
#